data_AF-A0A8R7PXL6-F1
#
_entry.id   AF-A0A8R7PXL6-F1
#
_cell.length_a   1.000
_cell.length_b   1.000
_cell.length_c   1.000
_cell.angle_alpha   90.00
_cell.angle_beta   90.00
_cell.angle_gamma   90.00
#
_symmetry.space_group_name_H-M   'P 1'
#
loop_
_entity.id
_entity.type
_entity.pdbx_description
1 polymer ?
#
loop_
_entity_poly.entity_id
_entity_poly.type
_entity_poly.pdbx_seq_one_letter_code
_entity_poly.pdbx_strand_id
1 'polypeptide(L)'
;MARMATEFYSNLYTLEGTIGMEEVLSHIPSRVDAEMNTRLNKPYSKEVVKEVLFQMFPTKAPGPDGFPAHFFQRHCDLCGEEITGMIIRVLNGVDSPEDINHTFIVMIPKVASPKILGQFRPISLCNVIYKIASKVLANRLKMILPEVISEEQSAF
;
A
#
# COMPACT_ATOMS: atom_id res chain seq x y z
N MET A 1 -4.52 14.59 -22.37
CA MET A 1 -3.48 13.69 -21.82
C MET A 1 -3.98 12.90 -20.61
N ALA A 2 -4.59 13.54 -19.59
CA ALA A 2 -5.11 12.85 -18.40
C ALA A 2 -6.08 11.68 -18.72
N ARG A 3 -7.16 11.92 -19.47
CA ARG A 3 -8.12 10.87 -19.89
C ARG A 3 -7.44 9.67 -20.56
N MET A 4 -6.55 9.93 -21.51
CA MET A 4 -5.79 8.90 -22.23
C MET A 4 -4.92 8.06 -21.30
N ALA A 5 -4.27 8.69 -20.31
CA ALA A 5 -3.48 7.99 -19.31
C ALA A 5 -4.37 7.16 -18.38
N THR A 6 -5.49 7.72 -17.92
CA THR A 6 -6.47 7.01 -17.09
C THR A 6 -6.99 5.77 -17.82
N GLU A 7 -7.50 5.90 -19.05
CA GLU A 7 -8.02 4.77 -19.84
C GLU A 7 -6.95 3.70 -20.07
N PHE A 8 -5.73 4.10 -20.46
CA PHE A 8 -4.65 3.16 -20.70
C PHE A 8 -4.30 2.35 -19.46
N TYR A 9 -4.07 3.01 -18.31
CA TYR A 9 -3.69 2.31 -17.08
C TYR A 9 -4.86 1.57 -16.43
N SER A 10 -6.09 2.09 -16.52
CA SER A 10 -7.29 1.37 -16.10
C SER A 10 -7.42 0.05 -16.86
N ASN A 11 -7.28 0.07 -18.19
CA ASN A 11 -7.30 -1.15 -19.00
C ASN A 11 -6.12 -2.07 -18.66
N LEU A 12 -4.91 -1.52 -18.53
CA LEU A 12 -3.71 -2.31 -18.22
C LEU A 12 -3.80 -3.07 -16.89
N TYR A 13 -4.46 -2.48 -15.88
CA TYR A 13 -4.64 -3.07 -14.56
C TYR A 13 -6.02 -3.72 -14.37
N THR A 14 -6.83 -3.81 -15.43
CA THR A 14 -8.08 -4.55 -15.38
C THR A 14 -7.79 -6.04 -15.30
N LEU A 15 -8.53 -6.74 -14.46
CA LEU A 15 -8.43 -8.19 -14.36
C LEU A 15 -8.84 -8.83 -15.70
N GLU A 16 -7.90 -9.49 -16.36
CA GLU A 16 -8.20 -10.46 -17.40
C GLU A 16 -8.48 -11.79 -16.69
N GLY A 17 -9.74 -12.23 -16.70
CA GLY A 17 -10.18 -13.40 -15.92
C GLY A 17 -9.30 -14.62 -16.14
N THR A 18 -9.15 -15.44 -15.10
CA THR A 18 -8.36 -16.68 -15.15
C THR A 18 -9.27 -17.91 -15.23
N ILE A 19 -8.81 -18.97 -15.87
CA ILE A 19 -9.50 -20.26 -15.96
C ILE A 19 -8.65 -21.29 -15.23
N GLY A 20 -9.27 -22.13 -14.37
CA GLY A 20 -8.58 -23.24 -13.69
C GLY A 20 -7.70 -22.83 -12.51
N MET A 21 -7.98 -21.69 -11.87
CA MET A 21 -7.19 -21.23 -10.72
C MET A 21 -7.23 -22.23 -9.57
N GLU A 22 -8.38 -22.87 -9.31
CA GLU A 22 -8.52 -23.89 -8.25
C GLU A 22 -7.60 -25.10 -8.49
N GLU A 23 -7.45 -25.54 -9.74
CA GLU A 23 -6.54 -26.63 -10.11
C GLU A 23 -5.09 -26.26 -9.80
N VAL A 24 -4.66 -25.05 -10.21
CA VAL A 24 -3.32 -24.54 -9.90
C VAL A 24 -3.10 -24.43 -8.39
N LEU A 25 -4.05 -23.86 -7.65
CA LEU A 25 -3.97 -23.70 -6.20
C LEU A 25 -3.96 -25.04 -5.46
N SER A 26 -4.57 -26.09 -6.01
CA SER A 26 -4.55 -27.44 -5.41
C SER A 26 -3.15 -28.05 -5.34
N HIS A 27 -2.24 -27.59 -6.20
CA HIS A 27 -0.84 -28.00 -6.21
C HIS A 27 0.06 -27.15 -5.30
N ILE A 28 -0.46 -26.04 -4.75
CA ILE A 28 0.31 -25.15 -3.89
C ILE A 28 0.01 -25.51 -2.42
N PRO A 29 1.03 -25.92 -1.64
CA PRO A 29 0.81 -26.27 -0.24
C PRO A 29 0.40 -25.04 0.57
N SER A 30 -0.57 -25.20 1.47
CA SER A 30 -0.90 -24.17 2.45
C SER A 30 0.27 -23.98 3.41
N ARG A 31 0.86 -22.77 3.41
CA ARG A 31 1.99 -22.41 4.27
C ARG A 31 1.58 -21.68 5.55
N VAL A 32 0.42 -21.04 5.55
CA VAL A 32 -0.04 -20.25 6.70
C VAL A 32 -0.68 -21.17 7.74
N ASP A 33 0.01 -21.37 8.85
CA ASP A 33 -0.48 -22.18 9.98
C ASP A 33 -1.37 -21.36 10.94
N ALA A 34 -1.83 -22.02 12.01
CA ALA A 34 -2.68 -21.39 13.03
C ALA A 34 -1.95 -20.31 13.85
N GLU A 35 -0.64 -20.44 14.08
CA GLU A 35 0.16 -19.48 14.83
C GLU A 35 0.38 -18.20 14.01
N MET A 36 0.76 -18.36 12.74
CA MET A 36 0.84 -17.28 11.75
C MET A 36 -0.48 -16.53 11.65
N ASN A 37 -1.60 -17.26 11.50
CA ASN A 37 -2.92 -16.66 11.46
C ASN A 37 -3.25 -15.90 12.75
N THR A 38 -2.88 -16.43 13.92
CA THR A 38 -3.06 -15.73 15.20
C THR A 38 -2.25 -14.44 15.24
N ARG A 39 -1.01 -14.43 14.72
CA ARG A 39 -0.15 -13.24 14.61
C ARG A 39 -0.72 -12.21 13.65
N LEU A 40 -1.23 -12.62 12.49
CA LEU A 40 -1.86 -11.76 11.49
C LEU A 40 -3.18 -11.15 11.98
N ASN A 41 -3.94 -11.85 12.81
CA ASN A 41 -5.22 -11.38 13.33
C ASN A 41 -5.10 -10.60 14.65
N LYS A 42 -3.88 -10.30 15.12
CA LYS A 42 -3.71 -9.47 16.32
C LYS A 42 -4.39 -8.09 16.14
N PRO A 43 -5.04 -7.53 17.18
CA PRO A 43 -5.59 -6.19 17.11
C PRO A 43 -4.54 -5.16 16.68
N TYR A 44 -4.96 -4.14 15.92
CA TYR A 44 -4.09 -3.00 15.62
C TYR A 44 -4.01 -2.09 16.85
N SER A 45 -2.80 -1.66 17.21
CA SER A 45 -2.56 -0.79 18.36
C SER A 45 -2.05 0.58 17.90
N LYS A 46 -2.16 1.58 18.79
CA LYS A 46 -1.70 2.94 18.50
C LYS A 46 -0.18 2.99 18.30
N GLU A 47 0.53 2.15 19.04
CA GLU A 47 1.98 2.04 19.02
C GLU A 47 2.47 1.59 17.64
N VAL A 48 1.79 0.62 17.01
CA VAL A 48 2.12 0.15 15.66
C VAL A 48 1.95 1.25 14.63
N VAL A 49 0.88 2.04 14.71
CA VAL A 49 0.64 3.17 13.79
C VAL A 49 1.71 4.25 13.97
N LYS A 50 2.03 4.60 15.22
CA LYS A 50 3.07 5.57 15.55
C LYS A 50 4.44 5.10 15.07
N GLU A 51 4.81 3.85 15.34
CA GLU A 51 6.06 3.27 14.86
C GLU A 51 6.18 3.38 13.33
N VAL A 52 5.12 3.01 12.59
CA VAL A 52 5.08 3.11 11.14
C VAL A 52 5.29 4.55 10.68
N LEU A 53 4.64 5.54 11.30
CA LEU A 53 4.81 6.95 10.97
C LEU A 53 6.27 7.39 11.12
N PHE A 54 6.95 6.99 12.20
CA PHE A 54 8.36 7.36 12.43
C PHE A 54 9.36 6.55 11.59
N GLN A 55 8.97 5.39 11.06
CA GLN A 55 9.75 4.66 10.05
C GLN A 55 9.69 5.27 8.65
N MET A 56 8.81 6.24 8.39
CA MET A 56 8.66 6.87 7.07
C MET A 56 9.73 7.95 6.86
N PHE A 57 10.28 8.00 5.63
CA PHE A 57 11.20 9.08 5.26
C PHE A 57 10.45 10.42 5.24
N PRO A 58 10.95 11.45 5.96
CA PRO A 58 10.18 12.64 6.32
C PRO A 58 9.76 13.49 5.11
N THR A 59 10.61 13.60 4.11
CA THR A 59 10.50 14.63 3.04
C THR A 59 10.15 14.06 1.67
N LYS A 60 9.56 12.85 1.59
CA LYS A 60 9.02 12.34 0.32
C LYS A 60 7.86 13.22 -0.15
N ALA A 61 7.66 13.25 -1.48
CA ALA A 61 6.56 14.00 -2.09
C ALA A 61 5.19 13.63 -1.48
N PRO A 62 4.37 14.63 -1.13
CA PRO A 62 3.05 14.41 -0.55
C PRO A 62 2.04 13.96 -1.61
N GLY A 63 0.86 13.53 -1.14
CA GLY A 63 -0.29 13.27 -2.01
C GLY A 63 -1.09 14.54 -2.29
N PRO A 64 -2.35 14.39 -2.73
CA PRO A 64 -3.28 15.49 -2.93
C PRO A 64 -3.48 16.44 -1.75
N ASP A 65 -3.33 15.95 -0.52
CA ASP A 65 -3.45 16.76 0.70
C ASP A 65 -2.30 17.76 0.92
N GLY A 66 -1.17 17.58 0.21
CA GLY A 66 0.01 18.43 0.33
C GLY A 66 0.84 18.20 1.61
N PHE A 67 0.49 17.24 2.47
CA PHE A 67 1.18 17.02 3.75
C PHE A 67 2.23 15.90 3.65
N PRO A 68 3.54 16.20 3.82
CA PRO A 68 4.58 15.17 3.87
C PRO A 68 4.60 14.46 5.23
N ALA A 69 5.30 13.32 5.32
CA ALA A 69 5.38 12.56 6.57
C ALA A 69 5.97 13.38 7.72
N HIS A 70 6.90 14.29 7.42
CA HIS A 70 7.46 15.23 8.39
C HIS A 70 6.40 16.09 9.10
N PHE A 71 5.32 16.48 8.40
CA PHE A 71 4.25 17.25 9.03
C PHE A 71 3.61 16.47 10.18
N PHE A 72 3.26 15.21 9.93
CA PHE A 72 2.63 14.32 10.92
C PHE A 72 3.61 13.90 12.02
N GLN A 73 4.88 13.67 11.70
CA GLN A 73 5.92 13.38 12.69
C GLN A 73 6.12 14.55 13.66
N ARG A 74 6.13 15.78 13.14
CA ARG A 74 6.34 17.00 13.93
C ARG A 74 5.11 17.38 14.77
N HIS A 75 3.91 17.16 14.25
CA HIS A 75 2.66 17.53 14.92
C HIS A 75 1.92 16.30 15.48
N CYS A 76 2.66 15.24 15.83
CA CYS A 76 2.10 14.01 16.36
C CYS A 76 1.32 14.25 17.66
N ASP A 77 1.74 15.21 18.48
CA ASP A 77 1.04 15.57 19.73
C ASP A 77 -0.29 16.30 19.47
N LEU A 78 -0.46 16.90 18.28
CA LEU A 78 -1.65 17.66 17.91
C LEU A 78 -2.70 16.81 17.18
N CYS A 79 -2.27 15.92 16.29
CA CYS A 79 -3.17 15.18 15.40
C CYS A 79 -2.96 13.66 15.40
N GLY A 80 -2.00 13.16 16.19
CA GLY A 80 -1.61 11.75 16.17
C GLY A 80 -2.70 10.82 16.69
N GLU A 81 -3.48 11.25 17.67
CA GLU A 81 -4.57 10.46 18.25
C GLU A 81 -5.71 10.28 17.24
N GLU A 82 -6.16 11.36 16.59
CA GLU A 82 -7.22 11.35 15.59
C GLU A 82 -6.83 10.52 14.37
N ILE A 83 -5.61 10.74 13.85
CA ILE A 83 -5.09 10.01 12.69
C ILE A 83 -4.99 8.51 13.01
N THR A 84 -4.49 8.18 14.20
CA THR A 84 -4.37 6.78 14.63
C THR A 84 -5.74 6.12 14.77
N GLY A 85 -6.71 6.80 15.39
CA GLY A 85 -8.08 6.31 15.52
C GLY A 85 -8.71 6.03 14.15
N MET A 86 -8.57 6.96 13.21
CA MET A 86 -9.06 6.79 11.84
C MET A 86 -8.39 5.60 11.14
N ILE A 87 -7.06 5.49 11.20
CA ILE A 87 -6.33 4.38 10.58
C ILE A 87 -6.79 3.04 11.15
N ILE A 88 -6.94 2.91 12.46
CA ILE A 88 -7.39 1.68 13.11
C ILE A 88 -8.83 1.33 12.67
N ARG A 89 -9.73 2.32 12.56
CA ARG A 89 -11.10 2.09 12.06
C ARG A 89 -11.09 1.58 10.62
N VAL A 90 -10.30 2.18 9.74
CA VAL A 90 -10.12 1.71 8.35
C VAL A 90 -9.58 0.29 8.32
N LEU A 91 -8.53 -0.01 9.11
CA LEU A 91 -7.91 -1.33 9.13
C LEU A 91 -8.82 -2.43 9.69
N ASN A 92 -9.75 -2.08 10.58
CA ASN A 92 -10.77 -3.01 11.09
C ASN A 92 -12.03 -3.08 10.21
N GLY A 93 -12.04 -2.39 9.06
CA GLY A 93 -13.19 -2.38 8.14
C GLY A 93 -14.40 -1.57 8.64
N VAL A 94 -14.23 -0.73 9.65
CA VAL A 94 -15.29 0.16 10.16
C VAL A 94 -15.49 1.36 9.23
N ASP A 95 -14.40 1.90 8.70
CA ASP A 95 -14.39 3.05 7.79
C ASP A 95 -13.86 2.67 6.41
N SER A 96 -14.36 3.34 5.37
CA SER A 96 -13.85 3.19 4.01
C SER A 96 -12.50 3.91 3.85
N PRO A 97 -11.52 3.31 3.14
CA PRO A 97 -10.28 4.00 2.79
C PRO A 97 -10.45 5.00 1.63
N GLU A 98 -11.61 5.07 0.97
CA GLU A 98 -11.84 5.91 -0.22
C GLU A 98 -11.57 7.40 0.03
N ASP A 99 -11.90 7.89 1.23
CA ASP A 99 -11.71 9.31 1.59
C ASP A 99 -10.22 9.68 1.77
N ILE A 100 -9.35 8.68 2.00
CA ILE A 100 -7.92 8.90 2.26
C ILE A 100 -7.02 8.39 1.13
N ASN A 101 -7.54 7.56 0.21
CA ASN A 101 -6.76 6.92 -0.86
C ASN A 101 -6.62 7.79 -2.13
N HIS A 102 -7.16 9.01 -2.13
CA HIS A 102 -6.94 9.98 -3.20
C HIS A 102 -5.45 10.13 -3.51
N THR A 103 -5.11 10.06 -4.79
CA THR A 103 -3.74 9.87 -5.25
C THR A 103 -3.48 10.69 -6.51
N PHE A 104 -2.33 11.37 -6.57
CA PHE A 104 -1.85 11.90 -7.84
C PHE A 104 -1.07 10.84 -8.62
N ILE A 105 -1.34 10.72 -9.91
CA ILE A 105 -0.56 9.87 -10.81
C ILE A 105 0.44 10.75 -11.56
N VAL A 106 1.72 10.54 -11.30
CA VAL A 106 2.82 11.23 -11.98
C VAL A 106 3.46 10.28 -12.99
N MET A 107 3.60 10.72 -14.24
CA MET A 107 4.21 9.92 -15.31
C MET A 107 5.70 10.25 -15.42
N ILE A 108 6.57 9.33 -15.04
CA ILE A 108 8.03 9.48 -15.17
C ILE A 108 8.51 8.84 -16.48
N PRO A 109 9.20 9.55 -17.37
CA PRO A 109 9.78 8.96 -18.58
C PRO A 109 10.74 7.82 -18.27
N LYS A 110 10.61 6.68 -18.97
CA LYS A 110 11.58 5.57 -18.94
C LYS A 110 12.70 5.74 -19.97
N VAL A 111 12.47 6.61 -20.96
CA VAL A 111 13.39 6.91 -22.09
C VAL A 111 13.48 8.42 -22.30
N ALA A 112 14.54 8.89 -22.96
CA ALA A 112 14.82 10.32 -23.13
C ALA A 112 13.74 11.10 -23.90
N SER A 113 12.95 10.44 -24.75
CA SER A 113 11.92 11.09 -25.56
C SER A 113 10.71 10.16 -25.73
N PRO A 114 9.87 10.02 -24.69
CA PRO A 114 8.75 9.12 -24.72
C PRO A 114 7.69 9.61 -25.72
N LYS A 115 7.21 8.69 -26.56
CA LYS A 115 6.19 8.92 -27.59
C LYS A 115 4.88 8.21 -27.29
N ILE A 116 4.91 7.14 -26.49
CA ILE A 116 3.74 6.35 -26.12
C ILE A 116 3.64 6.18 -24.60
N LEU A 117 2.43 5.95 -24.07
CA LEU A 117 2.20 5.81 -22.62
C LEU A 117 2.98 4.65 -21.99
N GLY A 118 3.16 3.56 -22.72
CA GLY A 118 4.01 2.43 -22.31
C GLY A 118 5.48 2.79 -22.09
N GLN A 119 5.95 3.97 -22.49
CA GLN A 119 7.30 4.48 -22.23
C GLN A 119 7.39 5.36 -20.97
N PHE A 120 6.29 5.51 -20.22
CA PHE A 120 6.29 6.12 -18.90
C PHE A 120 6.17 5.04 -17.82
N ARG A 121 6.67 5.36 -16.63
CA ARG A 121 6.38 4.65 -15.39
C ARG A 121 5.40 5.52 -14.59
N PRO A 122 4.17 5.05 -14.33
CA PRO A 122 3.28 5.78 -13.45
C PRO A 122 3.80 5.64 -12.01
N ILE A 123 3.79 6.74 -11.26
CA ILE A 123 4.04 6.75 -9.82
C ILE A 123 2.82 7.36 -9.14
N SER A 124 2.27 6.60 -8.19
CA SER A 124 1.17 7.01 -7.33
C SER A 124 1.70 7.78 -6.11
N LEU A 125 1.35 9.06 -6.01
CA LEU A 125 1.59 9.88 -4.83
C LEU A 125 0.33 9.88 -3.96
N CYS A 126 0.25 8.90 -3.06
CA CYS A 126 -0.85 8.79 -2.10
C CYS A 126 -0.64 9.72 -0.90
N ASN A 127 -1.73 10.11 -0.23
CA ASN A 127 -1.68 10.79 1.06
C ASN A 127 -0.91 9.96 2.10
N VAL A 128 -0.20 10.62 3.01
CA VAL A 128 0.61 9.94 4.02
C VAL A 128 -0.24 9.06 4.92
N ILE A 129 -1.43 9.51 5.28
CA ILE A 129 -2.38 8.76 6.10
C ILE A 129 -2.67 7.38 5.49
N TYR A 130 -2.99 7.33 4.20
CA TYR A 130 -3.21 6.07 3.48
C TYR A 130 -1.94 5.21 3.41
N LYS A 131 -0.77 5.84 3.23
CA LYS A 131 0.52 5.15 3.26
C LYS A 131 0.80 4.51 4.62
N ILE A 132 0.40 5.14 5.73
CA ILE A 132 0.54 4.56 7.07
C ILE A 132 -0.32 3.31 7.18
N ALA A 133 -1.62 3.37 6.85
CA ALA A 133 -2.51 2.21 6.88
C ALA A 133 -1.96 1.05 6.02
N SER A 134 -1.57 1.34 4.78
CA SER A 134 -0.99 0.35 3.87
C SER A 134 0.31 -0.26 4.43
N LYS A 135 1.17 0.56 5.05
CA LYS A 135 2.43 0.08 5.63
C LYS A 135 2.22 -0.73 6.92
N VAL A 136 1.20 -0.43 7.72
CA VAL A 136 0.82 -1.27 8.87
C VAL A 136 0.45 -2.69 8.39
N LEU A 137 -0.35 -2.80 7.32
CA LEU A 137 -0.69 -4.09 6.72
C LEU A 137 0.55 -4.80 6.15
N ALA A 138 1.39 -4.08 5.40
CA ALA A 138 2.60 -4.63 4.81
C ALA A 138 3.58 -5.16 5.89
N ASN A 139 3.81 -4.39 6.96
CA ASN A 139 4.65 -4.80 8.07
C ASN A 139 4.10 -6.06 8.77
N ARG A 140 2.76 -6.18 8.84
CA ARG A 140 2.12 -7.35 9.43
C ARG A 140 2.29 -8.61 8.58
N LEU A 141 2.09 -8.51 7.26
CA LEU A 141 2.33 -9.63 6.33
C LEU A 141 3.80 -10.02 6.29
N LYS A 142 4.70 -9.04 6.31
CA LYS A 142 6.17 -9.24 6.31
C LYS A 142 6.65 -10.20 7.40
N MET A 143 5.95 -10.28 8.53
CA MET A 143 6.31 -11.16 9.63
C MET A 143 6.28 -12.66 9.30
N ILE A 144 5.53 -13.07 8.27
CA ILE A 144 5.38 -14.46 7.87
C ILE A 144 5.90 -14.74 6.46
N LEU A 145 6.16 -13.69 5.66
CA LEU A 145 6.63 -13.85 4.29
C LEU A 145 7.84 -14.79 4.15
N PRO A 146 8.88 -14.77 5.02
CA PRO A 146 10.02 -15.69 4.91
C PRO A 146 9.66 -17.17 4.94
N GLU A 147 8.50 -17.53 5.50
CA GLU A 147 8.02 -18.92 5.62
C GLU A 147 7.04 -19.28 4.48
N VAL A 148 6.57 -18.28 3.73
CA VAL A 148 5.57 -18.41 2.66
C VAL A 148 6.18 -18.29 1.27
N ILE A 149 7.17 -17.41 1.08
CA ILE A 149 7.85 -17.21 -0.20
C ILE A 149 8.97 -18.24 -0.38
N SER A 150 9.23 -18.67 -1.62
CA SER A 150 10.36 -19.57 -1.89
C SER A 150 11.68 -18.79 -1.97
N GLU A 151 12.80 -19.48 -1.72
CA GLU A 151 14.13 -18.87 -1.76
C GLU A 151 14.52 -18.37 -3.17
N GLU A 152 13.88 -18.92 -4.21
CA GLU A 152 14.05 -18.52 -5.60
C GLU A 152 13.32 -17.20 -5.94
N GLN A 153 12.38 -16.75 -5.10
CA GLN A 153 11.71 -15.46 -5.26
C GLN A 153 12.66 -14.32 -4.83
N SER A 154 13.37 -13.76 -5.80
CA SER A 154 14.36 -12.70 -5.59
C SER A 154 13.84 -11.27 -5.78
N ALA A 155 12.61 -11.11 -6.30
CA ALA A 155 11.92 -9.84 -6.45
C ALA A 155 10.85 -9.66 -5.34
N PHE A 156 10.55 -8.40 -5.03
CA PHE A 156 9.76 -7.87 -3.89
C PHE A 156 8.80 -8.85 -3.19
#